data_AF-A0A7K4H966-F1
#
_entry.id   AF-A0A7K4H966-F1
#
_cell.length_a   1.000
_cell.length_b   1.000
_cell.length_c   1.000
_cell.angle_alpha   90.00
_cell.angle_beta   90.00
_cell.angle_gamma   90.00
#
_symmetry.space_group_name_H-M   'P 1'
#
loop_
_entity.id
_entity.type
_entity.pdbx_description
1 polymer ?
#
loop_
_entity_poly.entity_id
_entity_poly.type
_entity_poly.pdbx_seq_one_letter_code
_entity_poly.pdbx_strand_id
1 'polypeptide(L)'
;MKTLVPSQKSSYDSLKTNRKGHYQSYLFPNLRVTVVIPAYNEESNIGETLAQIPKNISNKMEIIVVDDGSVDKTYEIASQYDINIIRHPKNRGNGAATKTGLNFCKKINCDVVVILDGDGQHDPKYISKFIEPIFKDSIEFVIGNRFTSYYNMNALRKFCSKLMTAFYFLLLRKKISDPTNGYRALSSKVINNIGFESEYSLTQEMLFKIIPK
;
A
#
# COMPACT_ATOMS: atom_id res chain seq x y z
N MET A 1 12.18 -11.33 -9.57
CA MET A 1 10.76 -11.09 -9.24
C MET A 1 10.22 -12.34 -8.55
N LYS A 2 10.08 -12.30 -7.21
CA LYS A 2 9.49 -13.41 -6.45
C LYS A 2 8.05 -13.07 -6.14
N THR A 3 7.13 -13.89 -6.64
CA THR A 3 5.79 -14.00 -6.09
C THR A 3 5.92 -14.76 -4.77
N LEU A 4 5.68 -14.11 -3.63
CA LEU A 4 5.76 -14.79 -2.34
C LEU A 4 4.49 -15.64 -2.16
N VAL A 5 4.67 -16.96 -2.22
CA VAL A 5 3.77 -17.95 -1.62
C VAL A 5 4.10 -18.00 -0.12
N PRO A 6 3.13 -18.01 0.81
CA PRO A 6 3.45 -18.05 2.23
C PRO A 6 4.02 -19.43 2.59
N SER A 7 5.34 -19.57 2.62
CA SER A 7 6.00 -20.68 3.29
C SER A 7 6.26 -20.29 4.75
N GLN A 8 5.76 -21.12 5.66
CA GLN A 8 5.83 -20.94 7.10
C GLN A 8 7.26 -20.85 7.66
N LYS A 9 7.32 -20.22 8.84
CA LYS A 9 8.47 -19.95 9.73
C LYS A 9 9.33 -18.73 9.35
N SER A 10 8.90 -17.58 9.88
CA SER A 10 9.73 -16.38 9.99
C SER A 10 10.54 -16.45 11.29
N SER A 11 11.86 -16.35 11.19
CA SER A 11 12.82 -16.38 12.29
C SER A 11 12.86 -15.07 13.08
N TYR A 12 11.83 -14.80 13.90
CA TYR A 12 11.83 -13.68 14.87
C TYR A 12 11.87 -14.14 16.35
N ASP A 13 12.10 -15.42 16.62
CA ASP A 13 12.08 -16.01 17.99
C ASP A 13 13.35 -15.74 18.83
N SER A 14 14.08 -14.65 18.60
CA SER A 14 15.21 -14.29 19.47
C SER A 14 15.26 -12.80 19.82
N LEU A 15 14.14 -12.26 20.29
CA LEU A 15 14.12 -10.99 21.01
C LEU A 15 14.54 -11.23 22.47
N LYS A 16 15.84 -11.13 22.74
CA LYS A 16 16.36 -11.10 24.11
C LYS A 16 15.88 -9.82 24.80
N THR A 17 15.07 -10.00 25.84
CA THR A 17 14.66 -8.92 26.75
C THR A 17 15.85 -8.48 27.57
N ASN A 18 16.10 -7.17 27.65
CA ASN A 18 17.01 -6.62 28.65
C ASN A 18 16.24 -5.75 29.63
N ARG A 19 16.49 -6.01 30.93
CA ARG A 19 15.80 -5.42 32.07
C ARG A 19 16.16 -3.94 32.18
N LYS A 20 15.36 -3.04 31.58
CA LYS A 20 15.09 -1.64 31.99
C LYS A 20 14.41 -0.85 30.85
N GLY A 21 13.09 -0.66 30.96
CA GLY A 21 12.34 0.49 30.44
C GLY A 21 12.33 0.76 28.92
N HIS A 22 11.28 0.25 28.25
CA HIS A 22 10.66 0.78 27.02
C HIS A 22 11.55 1.40 25.92
N TYR A 23 12.22 0.57 25.13
CA TYR A 23 12.41 0.88 23.71
C TYR A 23 11.32 0.17 22.93
N GLN A 24 10.40 0.93 22.31
CA GLN A 24 9.54 0.36 21.29
C GLN A 24 10.45 0.01 20.12
N SER A 25 10.80 -1.27 19.96
CA SER A 25 11.65 -1.71 18.86
C SER A 25 10.87 -1.52 17.55
N TYR A 26 11.32 -0.58 16.72
CA TYR A 26 10.78 -0.42 15.36
C TYR A 26 11.27 -1.56 14.47
N LEU A 27 10.39 -2.08 13.61
CA LEU A 27 10.73 -3.16 12.67
C LEU A 27 11.76 -2.68 11.63
N PHE A 28 11.68 -1.42 11.22
CA PHE A 28 12.57 -0.79 10.24
C PHE A 28 13.04 0.59 10.76
N PRO A 29 13.98 0.63 11.72
CA PRO A 29 14.41 1.89 12.33
C PRO A 29 15.05 2.82 11.31
N ASN A 30 14.74 4.11 11.40
CA ASN A 30 15.20 5.21 10.55
C ASN A 30 14.79 5.16 9.07
N LEU A 31 14.02 4.15 8.64
CA LEU A 31 13.48 4.06 7.29
C LEU A 31 12.31 5.04 7.13
N ARG A 32 12.34 5.94 6.14
CA ARG A 32 11.23 6.86 5.85
C ARG A 32 10.14 6.11 5.10
N VAL A 33 9.12 5.69 5.83
CA VAL A 33 7.97 4.95 5.29
C VAL A 33 6.81 5.92 5.17
N THR A 34 6.14 5.94 4.03
CA THR A 34 4.91 6.71 3.87
C THR A 34 3.75 5.80 3.51
N VAL A 35 2.67 5.85 4.29
CA VAL A 35 1.42 5.15 3.99
C VAL A 35 0.47 6.14 3.30
N VAL A 36 0.17 5.90 2.03
CA VAL A 36 -0.75 6.69 1.22
C VAL A 36 -2.11 6.01 1.20
N ILE A 37 -3.13 6.75 1.62
CA ILE A 37 -4.51 6.27 1.71
C ILE A 37 -5.42 7.14 0.84
N PRO A 38 -5.67 6.77 -0.44
CA PRO A 38 -6.74 7.40 -1.20
C PRO A 38 -8.09 7.04 -0.59
N ALA A 39 -8.96 8.03 -0.42
CA ALA A 39 -10.29 7.85 0.15
C ALA A 39 -11.33 8.67 -0.61
N TYR A 40 -12.51 8.10 -0.86
CA TYR A 40 -13.67 8.80 -1.40
C TYR A 40 -14.94 8.18 -0.83
N ASN A 41 -15.67 8.93 -0.02
CA ASN A 41 -16.86 8.48 0.70
C ASN A 41 -16.65 7.21 1.55
N GLU A 42 -15.63 7.22 2.39
CA GLU A 42 -15.20 6.13 3.27
C GLU A 42 -15.46 6.43 4.76
N GLU A 43 -16.47 7.23 5.11
CA GLU A 43 -16.75 7.62 6.51
C GLU A 43 -16.94 6.42 7.45
N SER A 44 -17.40 5.28 6.92
CA SER A 44 -17.62 4.06 7.69
C SER A 44 -16.34 3.29 8.00
N ASN A 45 -15.28 3.46 7.18
CA ASN A 45 -14.10 2.59 7.20
C ASN A 45 -12.81 3.32 7.54
N ILE A 46 -12.70 4.62 7.20
CA ILE A 46 -11.43 5.35 7.27
C ILE A 46 -10.87 5.43 8.69
N GLY A 47 -11.73 5.64 9.69
CA GLY A 47 -11.32 5.69 11.09
C GLY A 47 -10.75 4.36 11.57
N GLU A 48 -11.43 3.25 11.28
CA GLU A 48 -10.94 1.91 11.65
C GLU A 48 -9.63 1.57 10.91
N THR A 49 -9.55 1.88 9.62
CA THR A 49 -8.35 1.68 8.80
C THR A 49 -7.14 2.39 9.41
N LEU A 50 -7.29 3.67 9.78
CA LEU A 50 -6.24 4.45 10.42
C LEU A 50 -5.85 3.91 11.79
N ALA A 51 -6.83 3.52 12.61
CA ALA A 51 -6.59 2.97 13.95
C ALA A 51 -5.82 1.63 13.93
N GLN A 52 -5.96 0.85 12.86
CA GLN A 52 -5.29 -0.45 12.72
C GLN A 52 -3.85 -0.38 12.18
N ILE A 53 -3.37 0.80 11.73
CA ILE A 53 -2.01 0.95 11.21
C ILE A 53 -0.97 0.70 12.34
N PRO A 54 -0.05 -0.28 12.19
CA PRO A 54 0.91 -0.57 13.24
C PRO A 54 1.88 0.60 13.48
N LYS A 55 1.97 1.07 14.72
CA LYS A 55 2.83 2.21 15.09
C LYS A 55 4.32 1.87 15.18
N ASN A 56 4.67 0.59 15.26
CA ASN A 56 6.05 0.10 15.41
C ASN A 56 6.74 -0.23 14.08
N ILE A 57 6.22 0.23 12.93
CA ILE A 57 6.87 0.01 11.62
C ILE A 57 8.21 0.75 11.55
N SER A 58 8.19 2.07 11.76
CA SER A 58 9.37 2.95 11.73
C SER A 58 9.12 4.19 12.59
N ASN A 59 10.19 4.75 13.18
CA ASN A 59 10.19 6.05 13.86
C ASN A 59 10.12 7.24 12.89
N LYS A 60 10.22 7.00 11.57
CA LYS A 60 10.05 8.00 10.52
C LYS A 60 8.89 7.63 9.60
N MET A 61 7.86 7.00 10.16
CA MET A 61 6.66 6.67 9.40
C MET A 61 5.73 7.88 9.34
N GLU A 62 5.32 8.23 8.14
CA GLU A 62 4.32 9.26 7.84
C GLU A 62 3.06 8.57 7.28
N ILE A 63 1.89 9.07 7.65
CA ILE A 63 0.62 8.64 7.05
C ILE A 63 0.04 9.85 6.33
N ILE A 64 -0.46 9.63 5.12
CA ILE A 64 -1.19 10.64 4.36
C ILE A 64 -2.51 10.07 3.84
N VAL A 65 -3.61 10.71 4.22
CA VAL A 65 -4.92 10.50 3.61
C VAL A 65 -5.10 11.51 2.49
N VAL A 66 -5.50 11.04 1.30
CA VAL A 66 -5.93 11.89 0.21
C VAL A 66 -7.42 11.73 0.03
N ASP A 67 -8.19 12.65 0.61
CA ASP A 67 -9.63 12.73 0.41
C ASP A 67 -9.90 13.26 -1.00
N ASP A 68 -10.45 12.43 -1.88
CA ASP A 68 -10.75 12.74 -3.26
C ASP A 68 -12.09 13.50 -3.39
N GLY A 69 -12.29 14.53 -2.56
CA GLY A 69 -13.49 15.35 -2.59
C GLY A 69 -14.74 14.62 -2.11
N SER A 70 -14.64 13.88 -1.00
CA SER A 70 -15.79 13.22 -0.38
C SER A 70 -16.88 14.23 0.00
N VAL A 71 -18.12 13.77 -0.06
CA VAL A 71 -19.33 14.52 0.35
C VAL A 71 -19.88 14.06 1.69
N ASP A 72 -19.31 12.99 2.24
CA ASP A 72 -19.61 12.43 3.56
C ASP A 72 -18.59 12.93 4.61
N LYS A 73 -18.53 12.28 5.78
CA LYS A 73 -17.64 12.67 6.88
C LYS A 73 -16.19 12.16 6.76
N THR A 74 -15.77 11.63 5.61
CA THR A 74 -14.43 11.02 5.44
C THR A 74 -13.31 11.96 5.86
N TYR A 75 -13.35 13.21 5.37
CA TYR A 75 -12.33 14.20 5.66
C TYR A 75 -12.31 14.58 7.15
N GLU A 76 -13.48 14.79 7.73
CA GLU A 76 -13.66 15.16 9.12
C GLU A 76 -13.12 14.06 10.05
N ILE A 77 -13.43 12.79 9.76
CA ILE A 77 -12.95 11.64 10.54
C ILE A 77 -11.43 11.50 10.42
N ALA A 78 -10.88 11.56 9.21
CA ALA A 78 -9.43 11.45 9.01
C ALA A 78 -8.67 12.61 9.68
N SER A 79 -9.23 13.82 9.70
CA SER A 79 -8.63 15.01 10.33
C SER A 79 -8.54 14.93 11.85
N GLN A 80 -9.18 13.95 12.49
CA GLN A 80 -9.06 13.72 13.94
C GLN A 80 -7.77 12.98 14.32
N TYR A 81 -7.07 12.42 13.34
CA TYR A 81 -5.80 11.71 13.53
C TYR A 81 -4.62 12.67 13.33
N ASP A 82 -3.53 12.42 14.05
CA ASP A 82 -2.26 13.15 13.87
C ASP A 82 -1.53 12.63 12.62
N ILE A 83 -2.04 13.00 11.45
CA ILE A 83 -1.59 12.56 10.14
C ILE A 83 -1.61 13.71 9.13
N ASN A 84 -0.97 13.51 7.98
CA ASN A 84 -1.11 14.42 6.85
C ASN A 84 -2.46 14.14 6.16
N ILE A 85 -3.14 15.21 5.73
CA ILE A 85 -4.36 15.09 4.93
C ILE A 85 -4.34 16.10 3.78
N ILE A 86 -4.73 15.63 2.59
CA ILE A 86 -4.93 16.48 1.41
C ILE A 86 -6.35 16.24 0.90
N ARG A 87 -7.11 17.31 0.69
CA ARG A 87 -8.45 17.25 0.12
C ARG A 87 -8.45 17.77 -1.32
N HIS A 88 -8.95 16.97 -2.24
CA HIS A 88 -9.29 17.43 -3.57
C HIS A 88 -10.62 18.20 -3.55
N PRO A 89 -10.79 19.23 -4.40
CA PRO A 89 -12.03 20.01 -4.45
C PRO A 89 -13.22 19.23 -5.04
N LYS A 90 -12.94 18.14 -5.77
CA LYS A 90 -13.93 17.22 -6.35
C LYS A 90 -13.26 15.86 -6.57
N ASN A 91 -14.08 14.82 -6.73
CA ASN A 91 -13.62 13.50 -7.13
C ASN A 91 -12.93 13.52 -8.51
N ARG A 92 -11.70 13.01 -8.52
CA ARG A 92 -10.84 12.87 -9.71
C ARG A 92 -10.48 11.40 -9.99
N GLY A 93 -10.88 10.48 -9.11
CA GLY A 93 -10.61 9.07 -9.16
C GLY A 93 -9.46 8.65 -8.24
N ASN A 94 -9.50 7.37 -7.82
CA ASN A 94 -8.50 6.76 -6.94
C ASN A 94 -7.06 6.94 -7.45
N GLY A 95 -6.82 6.86 -8.76
CA GLY A 95 -5.48 7.09 -9.32
C GLY A 95 -5.00 8.54 -9.18
N ALA A 96 -5.88 9.54 -9.31
CA ALA A 96 -5.54 10.93 -9.04
C ALA A 96 -5.17 11.13 -7.56
N ALA A 97 -5.97 10.58 -6.65
CA ALA A 97 -5.72 10.65 -5.20
C ALA A 97 -4.39 9.95 -4.82
N THR A 98 -4.16 8.76 -5.35
CA THR A 98 -2.91 8.02 -5.17
C THR A 98 -1.72 8.82 -5.72
N LYS A 99 -1.85 9.43 -6.90
CA LYS A 99 -0.79 10.26 -7.51
C LYS A 99 -0.46 11.48 -6.64
N THR A 100 -1.47 12.13 -6.05
CA THR A 100 -1.26 13.20 -5.07
C THR A 100 -0.45 12.70 -3.87
N GLY A 101 -0.78 11.53 -3.33
CA GLY A 101 0.00 10.90 -2.25
C GLY A 101 1.43 10.55 -2.65
N LEU A 102 1.65 10.02 -3.87
CA LEU A 102 2.99 9.76 -4.39
C LEU A 102 3.81 11.04 -4.58
N ASN A 103 3.17 12.15 -4.97
CA ASN A 103 3.85 13.44 -5.07
C ASN A 103 4.24 13.99 -3.69
N PHE A 104 3.41 13.77 -2.67
CA PHE A 104 3.78 14.06 -1.29
C PHE A 104 5.00 13.24 -0.86
N CYS A 105 4.99 11.93 -1.12
CA CYS A 105 6.10 11.02 -0.86
C CYS A 105 7.42 11.49 -1.50
N LYS A 106 7.37 11.95 -2.76
CA LYS A 106 8.53 12.56 -3.44
C LYS A 106 9.06 13.78 -2.69
N LYS A 107 8.18 14.70 -2.29
CA LYS A 107 8.54 15.95 -1.62
C LYS A 107 9.25 15.72 -0.28
N ILE A 108 8.83 14.71 0.47
CA ILE A 108 9.43 14.36 1.77
C ILE A 108 10.59 13.36 1.66
N ASN A 109 10.97 12.99 0.43
CA ASN A 109 12.02 12.02 0.13
C ASN A 109 11.80 10.67 0.83
N CYS A 110 10.60 10.07 0.72
CA CYS A 110 10.37 8.76 1.33
C CYS A 110 11.31 7.69 0.76
N ASP A 111 11.66 6.69 1.58
CA ASP A 111 12.44 5.53 1.15
C ASP A 111 11.52 4.44 0.59
N VAL A 112 10.33 4.29 1.17
CA VAL A 112 9.30 3.33 0.76
C VAL A 112 7.93 3.98 0.89
N VAL A 113 7.08 3.83 -0.13
CA VAL A 113 5.65 4.14 -0.04
C VAL A 113 4.83 2.86 0.00
N VAL A 114 3.82 2.81 0.84
CA VAL A 114 2.79 1.78 0.88
C VAL A 114 1.47 2.43 0.51
N ILE A 115 0.77 1.90 -0.49
CA ILE A 115 -0.54 2.37 -0.91
C ILE A 115 -1.57 1.40 -0.34
N LEU A 116 -2.58 1.94 0.34
CA LEU A 116 -3.62 1.18 1.01
C LEU A 116 -4.95 1.94 0.86
N ASP A 117 -5.95 1.35 0.21
CA ASP A 117 -7.26 1.99 0.06
C ASP A 117 -7.96 2.20 1.43
N GLY A 118 -8.72 3.29 1.57
CA GLY A 118 -9.45 3.64 2.81
C GLY A 118 -10.71 2.82 3.09
N ASP A 119 -11.04 1.84 2.26
CA ASP A 119 -12.30 1.07 2.26
C ASP A 119 -12.36 -0.10 3.26
N GLY A 120 -11.29 -0.29 4.04
CA GLY A 120 -11.19 -1.36 5.03
C GLY A 120 -11.05 -2.78 4.44
N GLN A 121 -10.93 -2.97 3.12
CA GLN A 121 -10.79 -4.30 2.52
C GLN A 121 -9.40 -4.92 2.73
N HIS A 122 -8.43 -4.09 3.10
CA HIS A 122 -7.02 -4.45 3.22
C HIS A 122 -6.56 -4.29 4.67
N ASP A 123 -6.08 -5.37 5.29
CA ASP A 123 -5.61 -5.33 6.68
C ASP A 123 -4.26 -4.57 6.81
N PRO A 124 -4.21 -3.42 7.51
CA PRO A 124 -2.99 -2.64 7.69
C PRO A 124 -1.88 -3.38 8.45
N LYS A 125 -2.20 -4.46 9.17
CA LYS A 125 -1.18 -5.28 9.88
C LYS A 125 -0.16 -5.89 8.93
N TYR A 126 -0.50 -6.05 7.66
CA TYR A 126 0.41 -6.58 6.65
C TYR A 126 1.41 -5.58 6.10
N ILE A 127 1.36 -4.29 6.45
CA ILE A 127 2.27 -3.23 5.96
C ILE A 127 3.75 -3.68 6.05
N SER A 128 4.14 -4.32 7.16
CA SER A 128 5.51 -4.81 7.37
C SER A 128 5.96 -5.82 6.31
N LYS A 129 5.05 -6.70 5.85
CA LYS A 129 5.33 -7.69 4.80
C LYS A 129 5.50 -7.08 3.41
N PHE A 130 4.95 -5.89 3.18
CA PHE A 130 5.16 -5.15 1.94
C PHE A 130 6.49 -4.40 1.94
N ILE A 131 6.91 -3.89 3.09
CA ILE A 131 8.17 -3.14 3.25
C ILE A 131 9.38 -4.09 3.25
N GLU A 132 9.26 -5.25 3.90
CA GLU A 132 10.38 -6.17 4.11
C GLU A 132 11.13 -6.55 2.82
N PRO A 133 10.47 -6.96 1.71
CA PRO A 133 11.18 -7.28 0.47
C PRO A 133 11.85 -6.07 -0.18
N ILE A 134 11.27 -4.88 -0.02
CA ILE A 134 11.86 -3.65 -0.56
C ILE A 134 13.14 -3.31 0.20
N PHE A 135 13.09 -3.43 1.52
CA PHE A 135 14.21 -3.11 2.40
C PHE A 135 15.32 -4.16 2.38
N LYS A 136 14.99 -5.45 2.43
CA LYS A 136 15.99 -6.55 2.55
C LYS A 136 16.47 -7.07 1.21
N ASP A 137 15.57 -7.24 0.24
CA ASP A 137 15.85 -7.94 -1.01
C ASP A 137 16.06 -6.98 -2.19
N SER A 138 16.10 -5.66 -1.93
CA SER A 138 16.18 -4.60 -2.95
C SER A 138 15.10 -4.73 -4.03
N ILE A 139 13.91 -5.21 -3.66
CA ILE A 139 12.76 -5.31 -4.56
C ILE A 139 12.16 -3.93 -4.75
N GLU A 140 11.87 -3.55 -5.99
CA GLU A 140 11.43 -2.20 -6.30
C GLU A 140 9.91 -1.99 -6.15
N PHE A 141 9.15 -3.08 -6.23
CA PHE A 141 7.69 -3.08 -6.26
C PHE A 141 7.10 -4.38 -5.67
N VAL A 142 6.15 -4.23 -4.75
CA VAL A 142 5.44 -5.33 -4.09
C VAL A 142 3.93 -5.11 -4.26
N ILE A 143 3.19 -6.17 -4.58
CA ILE A 143 1.74 -6.14 -4.75
C ILE A 143 1.13 -7.19 -3.83
N GLY A 144 0.00 -6.82 -3.20
CA GLY A 144 -0.78 -7.72 -2.39
C GLY A 144 -1.36 -8.85 -3.23
N ASN A 145 -1.75 -9.93 -2.56
CA ASN A 145 -2.38 -11.06 -3.22
C ASN A 145 -3.68 -11.39 -2.51
N ARG A 146 -4.82 -11.07 -3.12
CA ARG A 146 -6.12 -11.47 -2.55
C ARG A 146 -6.32 -12.99 -2.62
N PHE A 147 -5.62 -13.70 -3.53
CA PHE A 147 -5.78 -15.14 -3.82
C PHE A 147 -5.33 -16.11 -2.74
N THR A 148 -4.54 -15.67 -1.76
CA THR A 148 -4.06 -16.54 -0.68
C THR A 148 -5.00 -16.66 0.52
N SER A 149 -6.05 -15.83 0.62
CA SER A 149 -6.94 -15.75 1.80
C SER A 149 -8.42 -16.06 1.51
N TYR A 150 -8.73 -16.66 0.36
CA TYR A 150 -10.12 -16.84 -0.11
C TYR A 150 -10.93 -17.86 0.70
N TYR A 151 -11.46 -17.45 1.85
CA TYR A 151 -12.62 -18.14 2.42
C TYR A 151 -13.96 -17.62 1.84
N ASN A 152 -14.09 -16.34 1.46
CA ASN A 152 -15.43 -15.73 1.26
C ASN A 152 -15.75 -14.98 -0.06
N MET A 153 -14.93 -15.01 -1.13
CA MET A 153 -15.34 -14.33 -2.39
C MET A 153 -16.23 -15.21 -3.28
N ASN A 154 -17.22 -14.56 -3.91
CA ASN A 154 -18.11 -15.15 -4.92
C ASN A 154 -17.33 -15.83 -6.07
N ALA A 155 -17.80 -16.99 -6.52
CA ALA A 155 -17.23 -17.80 -7.60
C ALA A 155 -17.08 -17.01 -8.91
N LEU A 156 -18.05 -16.15 -9.25
CA LEU A 156 -17.95 -15.30 -10.45
C LEU A 156 -16.79 -14.30 -10.32
N ARG A 157 -16.66 -13.66 -9.15
CA ARG A 157 -15.56 -12.73 -8.87
C ARG A 157 -14.21 -13.44 -8.96
N LYS A 158 -14.10 -14.65 -8.38
CA LYS A 158 -12.92 -15.53 -8.51
C LYS A 158 -12.56 -15.79 -9.97
N PHE A 159 -13.55 -16.15 -10.79
CA PHE A 159 -13.34 -16.45 -12.20
C PHE A 159 -12.85 -15.23 -12.98
N CYS A 160 -13.52 -14.08 -12.85
CA CYS A 160 -13.10 -12.84 -13.49
C CYS A 160 -11.69 -12.42 -13.08
N SER A 161 -11.34 -12.51 -11.79
CA SER A 161 -10.00 -12.16 -11.33
C SER A 161 -8.91 -13.12 -11.86
N LYS A 162 -9.22 -14.42 -12.01
CA LYS A 162 -8.31 -15.38 -12.68
C LYS A 162 -8.14 -15.07 -14.17
N LEU A 163 -9.23 -14.74 -14.87
CA LEU A 163 -9.19 -14.35 -16.28
C LEU A 163 -8.31 -13.11 -16.49
N MET A 164 -8.49 -12.08 -15.64
CA MET A 164 -7.63 -10.89 -15.67
C MET A 164 -6.16 -11.23 -15.41
N THR A 165 -5.89 -12.11 -14.45
CA THR A 165 -4.52 -12.55 -14.16
C THR A 165 -3.88 -13.25 -15.37
N ALA A 166 -4.63 -14.12 -16.07
CA ALA A 166 -4.15 -14.77 -17.29
C ALA A 166 -3.89 -13.77 -18.43
N PHE A 167 -4.76 -12.77 -18.58
CA PHE A 167 -4.57 -11.69 -19.56
C PHE A 167 -3.29 -10.89 -19.30
N TYR A 168 -3.05 -10.47 -18.05
CA TYR A 168 -1.80 -9.77 -17.70
C TYR A 168 -0.56 -10.66 -17.84
N PHE A 169 -0.66 -11.96 -17.54
CA PHE A 169 0.42 -12.90 -17.78
C PHE A 169 0.78 -12.98 -19.27
N LEU A 170 -0.23 -13.00 -20.16
CA LEU A 170 -0.01 -13.01 -21.61
C LEU A 170 0.68 -11.72 -22.10
N LEU A 171 0.26 -10.56 -21.59
CA LEU A 171 0.79 -9.26 -22.00
C LEU A 171 2.20 -8.98 -21.46
N LEU A 172 2.45 -9.29 -20.19
CA LEU A 172 3.70 -8.95 -19.49
C LEU A 172 4.71 -10.10 -19.47
N ARG A 173 4.29 -11.32 -19.79
CA ARG A 173 5.11 -12.55 -19.70
C ARG A 173 5.75 -12.77 -18.32
N LYS A 174 5.18 -12.17 -17.28
CA LYS A 174 5.58 -12.31 -15.87
C LYS A 174 4.42 -12.81 -15.05
N LYS A 175 4.69 -13.73 -14.12
CA LYS A 175 3.69 -14.23 -13.17
C LYS A 175 3.42 -13.16 -12.12
N ILE A 176 2.23 -12.55 -12.19
CA ILE A 176 1.73 -11.56 -11.23
C ILE A 176 0.46 -12.15 -10.65
N SER A 177 0.40 -12.35 -9.33
CA SER A 177 -0.73 -13.04 -8.73
C SER A 177 -2.02 -12.23 -8.74
N ASP A 178 -1.94 -10.91 -8.55
CA ASP A 178 -3.11 -10.06 -8.43
C ASP A 178 -2.81 -8.65 -8.98
N PRO A 179 -2.79 -8.48 -10.32
CA PRO A 179 -2.34 -7.24 -10.95
C PRO A 179 -3.21 -6.02 -10.58
N THR A 180 -4.47 -6.23 -10.20
CA THR A 180 -5.42 -5.14 -9.93
C THR A 180 -5.55 -4.77 -8.45
N ASN A 181 -4.72 -5.32 -7.57
CA ASN A 181 -4.82 -5.11 -6.12
C ASN A 181 -4.29 -3.73 -5.66
N GLY A 182 -5.15 -2.88 -5.10
CA GLY A 182 -4.80 -1.54 -4.60
C GLY A 182 -3.74 -1.50 -3.51
N TYR A 183 -3.57 -2.60 -2.75
CA TYR A 183 -2.54 -2.71 -1.71
C TYR A 183 -1.17 -3.02 -2.31
N ARG A 184 -0.27 -2.05 -2.28
CA ARG A 184 1.04 -2.10 -2.97
C ARG A 184 2.11 -1.41 -2.15
N ALA A 185 3.37 -1.68 -2.45
CA ALA A 185 4.47 -0.86 -1.99
C ALA A 185 5.49 -0.61 -3.10
N LEU A 186 6.06 0.59 -3.11
CA LEU A 186 7.07 1.01 -4.08
C LEU A 186 8.30 1.56 -3.37
N SER A 187 9.47 1.25 -3.92
CA SER A 187 10.74 1.86 -3.49
C SER A 187 10.87 3.31 -3.94
N SER A 188 11.68 4.10 -3.24
CA SER A 188 12.04 5.47 -3.62
C SER A 188 12.55 5.59 -5.07
N LYS A 189 13.28 4.57 -5.55
CA LYS A 189 13.78 4.51 -6.93
C LYS A 189 12.65 4.53 -7.95
N VAL A 190 11.59 3.76 -7.73
CA VAL A 190 10.41 3.73 -8.61
C VAL A 190 9.65 5.05 -8.54
N ILE A 191 9.45 5.55 -7.32
CA ILE A 191 8.73 6.81 -7.08
C ILE A 191 9.44 7.95 -7.84
N ASN A 192 10.76 8.07 -7.72
CA ASN A 192 11.50 9.18 -8.30
C ASN A 192 11.73 9.06 -9.81
N ASN A 193 11.94 7.85 -10.33
CA ASN A 193 12.32 7.65 -11.73
C ASN A 193 11.15 7.44 -12.68
N ILE A 194 9.96 7.08 -12.18
CA ILE A 194 8.79 6.84 -13.01
C ILE A 194 7.82 8.01 -12.91
N GLY A 195 7.62 8.69 -14.05
CA GLY A 195 6.53 9.64 -14.23
C GLY A 195 5.23 8.89 -14.45
N PHE A 196 4.25 9.08 -13.57
CA PHE A 196 2.89 8.55 -13.74
C PHE A 196 1.98 9.62 -14.32
N GLU A 197 1.32 9.32 -15.41
CA GLU A 197 0.48 10.26 -16.16
C GLU A 197 -1.00 10.05 -15.87
N SER A 198 -1.44 8.79 -15.81
CA SER A 198 -2.84 8.41 -15.72
C SER A 198 -3.44 8.68 -14.33
N GLU A 199 -4.64 9.25 -14.32
CA GLU A 199 -5.46 9.44 -13.12
C GLU A 199 -6.50 8.33 -12.93
N TYR A 200 -6.88 7.62 -14.00
CA TYR A 200 -7.91 6.57 -13.96
C TYR A 200 -7.33 5.15 -13.93
N SER A 201 -6.19 4.94 -14.58
CA SER A 201 -5.56 3.62 -14.78
C SER A 201 -4.16 3.55 -14.18
N LEU A 202 -3.89 4.33 -13.14
CA LEU A 202 -2.58 4.41 -12.48
C LEU A 202 -2.05 3.03 -12.08
N THR A 203 -2.92 2.17 -11.56
CA THR A 203 -2.60 0.78 -11.22
C THR A 203 -1.97 0.02 -12.39
N GLN A 204 -2.58 0.13 -13.57
CA GLN A 204 -2.13 -0.56 -14.77
C GLN A 204 -0.87 0.09 -15.31
N GLU A 205 -0.83 1.42 -15.30
CA GLU A 205 0.36 2.17 -15.69
C GLU A 205 1.59 1.79 -14.86
N MET A 206 1.43 1.65 -13.54
CA MET A 206 2.49 1.15 -12.65
C MET A 206 3.02 -0.20 -13.13
N LEU A 207 2.15 -1.16 -13.43
CA LEU A 207 2.57 -2.46 -13.93
C LEU A 207 3.37 -2.36 -15.23
N PHE A 208 2.86 -1.62 -16.21
CA PHE A 208 3.50 -1.50 -17.52
C PHE A 208 4.81 -0.70 -17.51
N LYS A 209 4.93 0.32 -16.63
CA LYS A 209 6.15 1.14 -16.53
C LYS A 209 7.22 0.51 -15.63
N ILE A 210 6.83 -0.22 -14.59
CA ILE A 210 7.77 -0.88 -13.65
C ILE A 210 8.25 -2.22 -14.19
N ILE A 211 7.37 -3.00 -14.84
CA ILE A 211 7.69 -4.33 -15.33
C ILE A 211 8.10 -4.22 -16.80
N PRO A 212 9.41 -4.31 -17.12
CA PRO A 212 9.85 -4.30 -18.51
C PRO A 212 9.29 -5.52 -19.26
N LYS A 213 8.99 -5.30 -20.55
CA LYS A 213 8.53 -6.35 -21.49
C LYS A 213 9.61 -7.38 -21.78
#